data_AF-Q5YSQ3-F1
#
_entry.id   AF-Q5YSQ3-F1
#
_cell.length_a   1.000
_cell.length_b   1.000
_cell.length_c   1.000
_cell.angle_alpha   90.00
_cell.angle_beta   90.00
_cell.angle_gamma   90.00
#
_symmetry.space_group_name_H-M   'P 1'
#
loop_
_entity.id
_entity.type
_entity.pdbx_description
1 polymer ?
#
loop_
_entity_poly.entity_id
_entity_poly.type
_entity_poly.pdbx_seq_one_letter_code
_entity_poly.pdbx_strand_id
1 'polypeptide(L)' 'MTQQKPWAIRQLTADEVHGWPLGDLIHHEAVDCVCGPERHAITNRATGRIDGWLIRHHSLDGRERETSDAEDA' A
#
# COMPACT_ATOMS: atom_id res chain seq x y z
N MET A 1 15.70 -13.33 -11.42
CA MET A 1 15.65 -11.86 -11.20
C MET A 1 14.48 -11.60 -10.26
N THR A 2 14.73 -11.28 -8.99
CA THR A 2 13.67 -10.97 -8.03
C THR A 2 13.03 -9.66 -8.45
N GLN A 3 11.84 -9.73 -9.07
CA GLN A 3 11.14 -8.53 -9.53
C GLN A 3 10.64 -7.81 -8.28
N GLN A 4 11.34 -6.75 -7.86
CA GLN A 4 10.82 -5.85 -6.84
C GLN A 4 9.51 -5.28 -7.38
N LYS A 5 8.39 -5.54 -6.70
CA LYS A 5 7.08 -4.97 -7.02
C LYS A 5 7.16 -3.48 -6.66
N PRO A 6 7.25 -2.53 -7.60
CA PRO A 6 7.53 -1.15 -7.26
C PRO A 6 6.24 -0.46 -6.76
N TRP A 7 6.35 0.23 -5.63
CA TRP A 7 5.28 1.02 -5.03
C TRP A 7 5.68 2.50 -5.05
N ALA A 8 4.72 3.38 -5.32
CA ALA A 8 4.89 4.81 -5.13
C ALA A 8 4.23 5.24 -3.82
N ILE A 9 4.74 6.32 -3.25
CA ILE A 9 4.18 6.95 -2.05
C ILE A 9 4.01 8.45 -2.28
N ARG A 10 2.97 9.02 -1.69
CA ARG A 10 2.72 10.46 -1.65
C ARG A 10 2.12 10.84 -0.32
N GLN A 11 2.64 11.91 0.26
CA GLN A 11 2.03 12.56 1.41
C GLN A 11 0.82 13.39 0.94
N LEU A 12 -0.36 13.17 1.53
CA LEU A 12 -1.59 13.90 1.22
C LEU A 12 -1.79 15.07 2.20
N THR A 13 -1.54 14.82 3.49
CA THR A 13 -1.64 15.79 4.58
C THR A 13 -0.41 15.68 5.49
N ALA A 14 -0.35 16.46 6.57
CA ALA A 14 0.72 16.34 7.55
C ALA A 14 0.80 14.93 8.19
N ASP A 15 -0.33 14.23 8.27
CA ASP A 15 -0.50 12.96 8.99
C ASP A 15 -1.00 11.80 8.11
N GLU A 16 -1.18 12.01 6.80
CA GLU A 16 -1.67 10.98 5.88
C GLU A 16 -0.70 10.72 4.72
N VAL A 17 -0.37 9.45 4.52
CA VAL A 17 0.44 8.95 3.41
C VAL A 17 -0.38 7.96 2.60
N HIS A 18 -0.37 8.14 1.29
CA HIS A 18 -0.99 7.25 0.31
C HIS A 18 0.11 6.47 -0.42
N GLY A 19 0.03 5.13 -0.40
CA GLY A 19 0.87 4.24 -1.20
C GLY A 19 0.07 3.44 -2.23
N TRP A 20 0.56 3.35 -3.46
CA TRP A 20 -0.08 2.61 -4.55
C TRP A 20 0.91 1.84 -5.43
N PRO A 21 0.46 0.75 -6.07
CA PRO A 21 1.30 -0.04 -6.96
C PRO A 21 1.61 0.73 -8.25
N LEU A 22 2.86 0.68 -8.69
CA LEU A 22 3.27 1.26 -9.97
C LEU A 22 3.03 0.27 -11.12
N GLY A 23 2.49 0.78 -12.23
CA GLY A 23 2.23 0.00 -13.43
C GLY A 23 1.11 -1.04 -13.26
N ASP A 24 0.14 -0.75 -12.40
CA ASP A 24 -1.08 -1.56 -12.22
C ASP A 24 -2.10 -1.34 -13.36
N LEU A 25 -3.16 -2.15 -13.42
CA LEU A 25 -4.19 -2.09 -14.46
C LEU A 25 -4.95 -0.76 -14.51
N ILE A 26 -5.00 -0.05 -13.38
CA ILE A 26 -5.69 1.22 -13.26
C ILE A 26 -4.78 2.29 -12.68
N HIS A 27 -5.15 3.55 -12.91
CA HIS A 27 -4.60 4.66 -12.15
C HIS A 27 -5.25 4.69 -10.76
N HIS A 28 -4.44 4.93 -9.73
CA HIS A 28 -4.88 4.98 -8.34
C HIS A 28 -5.08 6.44 -7.91
N GLU A 29 -6.35 6.83 -7.79
CA GLU A 29 -6.75 8.10 -7.17
C GLU A 29 -6.75 7.96 -5.64
N ALA A 30 -6.41 9.04 -4.93
CA ALA A 30 -6.34 9.02 -3.47
C ALA A 30 -7.71 8.83 -2.77
N VAL A 31 -8.80 9.13 -3.46
CA VAL A 31 -10.17 9.04 -2.96
C VAL A 31 -11.02 8.34 -4.01
N ASP A 32 -11.96 7.49 -3.57
CA ASP A 32 -12.91 6.77 -4.44
C ASP A 32 -12.23 5.83 -5.48
N CYS A 33 -11.21 5.10 -5.04
CA CYS A 33 -10.56 4.12 -5.90
C CYS A 33 -11.28 2.77 -5.86
N VAL A 34 -11.58 2.23 -7.04
CA VAL A 34 -12.25 0.93 -7.22
C VAL A 34 -11.43 -0.25 -6.68
N CYS A 35 -10.13 -0.07 -6.42
CA CYS A 35 -9.32 -1.11 -5.80
C CYS A 35 -9.72 -1.40 -4.34
N GLY A 36 -10.56 -0.56 -3.73
CA GLY A 36 -10.96 -0.68 -2.33
C GLY A 36 -9.79 -0.46 -1.37
N PRO A 37 -9.17 0.75 -1.35
CA PRO A 37 -7.99 1.00 -0.54
C PRO A 37 -8.28 0.84 0.96
N GLU A 38 -7.28 0.34 1.70
CA GLU A 38 -7.36 0.17 3.14
C GLU A 38 -6.68 1.31 3.88
N ARG A 39 -7.28 1.76 4.99
CA ARG A 39 -6.72 2.79 5.86
C ARG A 39 -6.19 2.17 7.16
N HIS A 40 -4.88 2.24 7.37
CA HIS A 40 -4.16 1.68 8.50
C HIS A 40 -3.67 2.79 9.43
N ALA A 41 -3.98 2.68 10.72
CA ALA A 41 -3.45 3.60 11.73
C ALA A 41 -1.97 3.27 12.01
N ILE A 42 -1.11 4.28 11.98
CA ILE A 42 0.29 4.14 12.37
C ILE A 42 0.43 4.56 13.82
N THR A 43 0.56 3.56 14.68
CA THR A 43 0.67 3.75 16.13
C THR A 43 2.13 3.85 16.55
N ASN A 44 2.46 4.91 17.27
CA ASN A 44 3.73 5.06 17.96
C ASN A 44 3.88 3.96 19.01
N ARG A 45 4.91 3.12 18.87
CA ARG A 45 5.13 2.01 19.80
C ARG A 45 5.49 2.45 21.22
N ALA A 46 6.09 3.62 21.39
CA ALA A 46 6.52 4.12 22.71
C ALA A 46 5.39 4.85 23.45
N THR A 47 4.54 5.59 22.74
CA THR A 47 3.47 6.40 23.36
C THR A 47 2.08 5.79 23.23
N GLY A 48 1.90 4.79 22.37
CA GLY A 48 0.61 4.19 22.03
C GLY A 48 -0.33 5.12 21.26
N ARG A 49 0.13 6.32 20.89
CA ARG A 49 -0.67 7.30 20.13
C ARG A 49 -0.63 7.00 18.64
N ILE A 50 -1.68 7.40 17.94
CA ILE A 50 -1.69 7.41 16.49
C ILE A 50 -0.89 8.64 16.03
N ASP A 51 0.18 8.41 15.27
CA ASP A 51 1.03 9.46 14.71
C ASP A 51 0.62 9.81 13.26
N GLY A 52 -0.16 8.95 12.61
CA GLY A 52 -0.69 9.19 11.28
C GLY A 52 -1.43 7.99 10.69
N TRP A 53 -1.76 8.09 9.41
CA TRP A 53 -2.52 7.10 8.66
C TRP A 53 -1.81 6.73 7.36
N LEU A 54 -1.82 5.45 7.05
CA LEU A 54 -1.42 4.90 5.76
C LEU A 54 -2.66 4.46 4.98
N ILE A 55 -2.89 5.07 3.83
CA ILE A 55 -3.86 4.63 2.83
C ILE A 55 -3.11 3.73 1.85
N ARG A 56 -3.44 2.44 1.82
CA ARG A 56 -2.79 1.44 0.98
C ARG A 56 -3.74 0.97 -0.11
N HIS A 57 -3.32 1.14 -1.36
CA HIS A 57 -4.03 0.62 -2.53
C HIS A 57 -3.64 -0.83 -2.80
N HIS A 58 -4.51 -1.54 -3.51
CA HIS A 58 -4.30 -2.92 -3.92
C HIS A 58 -4.03 -3.01 -5.41
N SER A 59 -3.12 -3.89 -5.80
CA SER A 59 -2.89 -4.25 -7.20
C SER A 59 -4.09 -5.02 -7.76
N LEU A 60 -4.62 -4.60 -8.89
CA LEU A 60 -5.72 -5.28 -9.56
C LEU A 60 -5.28 -6.26 -10.67
N ASP A 61 -3.99 -6.34 -10.96
CA ASP A 61 -3.41 -7.39 -11.81
C ASP A 61 -3.02 -8.69 -11.08
N GLY A 62 -3.24 -8.75 -9.76
CA GLY A 62 -2.93 -9.95 -8.97
C GLY A 62 -1.45 -10.13 -8.62
N ARG A 63 -0.55 -9.19 -8.94
CA ARG A 63 0.86 -9.28 -8.56
C ARG A 63 1.08 -9.36 -7.06
N GLU A 64 0.16 -8.86 -6.23
CA GLU A 64 0.20 -9.03 -4.78
C GLU A 64 0.08 -10.50 -4.33
N ARG A 65 -0.57 -11.36 -5.12
CA ARG A 65 -0.76 -12.79 -4.83
C ARG A 65 0.40 -13.66 -5.31
N GLU A 66 1.25 -13.15 -6.18
CA GLU A 66 2.47 -13.86 -6.60
C GLU A 66 3.46 -13.90 -5.44
N THR A 67 3.37 -14.94 -4.61
CA THR A 67 4.40 -15.25 -3.64
C THR A 67 5.60 -15.79 -4.41
N SER A 68 6.77 -15.17 -4.25
CA SER A 68 8.04 -15.90 -4.41
C SER A 68 8.47 -16.49 -3.08
N ASP A 69 7.51 -16.69 -2.16
CA ASP A 69 7.70 -17.55 -1.02
C ASP A 69 7.56 -18.96 -1.57
N ALA A 70 8.67 -19.49 -2.06
CA ALA A 70 8.89 -20.92 -2.09
C ALA A 70 8.55 -21.43 -0.69
N GLU A 71 7.36 -22.01 -0.54
CA GLU A 71 7.12 -22.98 0.50
C GLU A 71 8.19 -24.05 0.32
N ASP A 72 9.15 -24.09 1.26
CA ASP A 72 10.06 -25.20 1.47
C ASP A 72 9.22 -26.49 1.56
N ALA A 73 9.13 -27.21 0.44
CA ALA A 73 8.51 -28.52 0.31
C ALA A 73 9.50 -29.64 0.67
#